data_AF-A0A377XEH2-F1
#
_entry.id   AF-A0A377XEH2-F1
#
_cell.length_a   1.000
_cell.length_b   1.000
_cell.length_c   1.000
_cell.angle_alpha   90.00
_cell.angle_beta   90.00
_cell.angle_gamma   90.00
#
_symmetry.space_group_name_H-M   'P 1'
#
loop_
_entity.id
_entity.type
_entity.pdbx_description
1 polymer ?
#
loop_
_entity_poly.entity_id
_entity_poly.type
_entity_poly.pdbx_seq_one_letter_code
_entity_poly.pdbx_strand_id
1 'polypeptide(L)'
;MTDTNYLVSMPSAPFSTPRAFKSVTNGRIYIGQPDTDPTIPENQIPVYVVNEDGSEVQISQPVVINAGGFPVYNGQIMKFVTKQNFSMAVYDAHGVQQFYWPDISQLDPSVAIKEIDELRSNLGSSEGLGLVWAVLEPGRTEECRISVFRSTNFCRGAYYRHGARWRYFLLSFAY
;
A
#
# COMPACT_ATOMS: atom_id res chain seq x y z
N MET A 1 -13.90 -13.30 22.15
CA MET A 1 -12.72 -13.16 21.27
C MET A 1 -13.04 -13.94 20.02
N THR A 2 -13.03 -13.30 18.86
CA THR A 2 -13.01 -14.05 17.60
C THR A 2 -11.58 -14.53 17.42
N ASP A 3 -11.34 -15.83 17.62
CA ASP A 3 -10.01 -16.39 17.42
C ASP A 3 -9.63 -16.23 15.95
N THR A 4 -8.56 -15.46 15.71
CA THR A 4 -8.01 -15.28 14.36
C THR A 4 -7.23 -16.54 14.01
N ASN A 5 -7.73 -17.32 13.05
CA ASN A 5 -7.03 -18.47 12.51
C ASN A 5 -6.13 -18.05 11.35
N TYR A 6 -4.84 -18.38 11.44
CA TYR A 6 -3.88 -18.15 10.37
C TYR A 6 -3.68 -19.42 9.54
N LEU A 7 -3.78 -19.30 8.22
CA LEU A 7 -3.45 -20.39 7.31
C LEU A 7 -1.92 -20.58 7.27
N VAL A 8 -1.47 -21.82 7.50
CA VAL A 8 -0.07 -22.21 7.27
C VAL A 8 0.03 -22.77 5.84
N SER A 9 0.70 -22.05 4.95
CA SER A 9 0.94 -22.45 3.56
C SER A 9 2.34 -22.03 3.09
N MET A 10 2.78 -22.56 1.95
CA MET A 10 4.02 -22.12 1.32
C MET A 10 3.86 -20.69 0.79
N PRO A 11 4.64 -19.70 1.29
CA PRO A 11 4.46 -18.30 0.92
C PRO A 11 5.05 -17.96 -0.45
N SER A 12 5.94 -18.80 -1.01
CA SER A 12 6.58 -18.59 -2.31
C SER A 12 6.12 -19.63 -3.34
N ALA A 13 5.95 -19.19 -4.58
CA ALA A 13 5.57 -20.03 -5.70
C ALA A 13 6.79 -20.29 -6.64
N PRO A 14 7.04 -21.55 -7.04
CA PRO A 14 8.11 -21.86 -7.99
C PRO A 14 7.67 -21.58 -9.45
N PHE A 15 8.62 -21.19 -10.29
CA PHE A 15 8.48 -21.13 -11.74
C PHE A 15 8.57 -22.53 -12.34
N SER A 16 7.50 -22.95 -13.02
CA SER A 16 7.43 -24.20 -13.75
C SER A 16 7.28 -23.95 -15.25
N THR A 17 7.74 -24.87 -16.10
CA THR A 17 7.62 -24.72 -17.55
C THR A 17 6.15 -24.78 -17.99
N PRO A 18 5.71 -23.98 -18.98
CA PRO A 18 4.32 -23.97 -19.43
C PRO A 18 3.88 -25.27 -20.13
N ARG A 19 4.82 -26.09 -20.62
CA ARG A 19 4.53 -27.29 -21.43
C ARG A 19 4.66 -28.61 -20.65
N ALA A 20 5.15 -28.55 -19.40
CA ALA A 20 5.30 -29.71 -18.54
C ALA A 20 5.44 -29.25 -17.08
N PHE A 21 5.02 -30.09 -16.13
CA PHE A 21 5.24 -29.80 -14.71
C PHE A 21 6.72 -30.09 -14.33
N LYS A 22 7.60 -29.19 -14.76
CA LYS A 22 9.05 -29.21 -14.52
C LYS A 22 9.48 -27.81 -14.09
N SER A 23 10.44 -27.70 -13.18
CA SER A 23 11.01 -26.41 -12.81
C SER A 23 11.75 -25.79 -13.99
N VAL A 24 11.74 -24.45 -14.08
CA VAL A 24 12.59 -23.70 -15.01
C VAL A 24 14.02 -23.66 -14.45
N THR A 25 14.61 -24.83 -14.21
CA THR A 25 15.94 -24.99 -13.59
C THR A 25 17.01 -24.25 -14.38
N ASN A 26 17.89 -23.53 -13.68
CA ASN A 26 18.93 -22.68 -14.27
C ASN A 26 18.37 -21.66 -15.27
N GLY A 27 17.10 -21.32 -15.12
CA GLY A 27 16.43 -20.28 -15.88
C GLY A 27 16.90 -18.90 -15.49
N ARG A 28 16.51 -17.93 -16.31
CA ARG A 28 16.85 -16.52 -16.17
C ARG A 28 15.57 -15.70 -16.19
N ILE A 29 15.43 -14.84 -15.20
CA ILE A 29 14.35 -13.86 -15.12
C ILE A 29 14.93 -12.49 -15.44
N TYR A 30 14.32 -11.81 -16.40
CA TYR A 30 14.62 -10.43 -16.77
C TYR A 30 13.43 -9.56 -16.40
N ILE A 31 13.71 -8.38 -15.87
CA ILE A 31 12.78 -7.40 -15.35
C ILE A 31 13.08 -6.06 -16.02
N GLY A 32 12.07 -5.45 -16.63
CA GLY A 32 12.26 -4.22 -17.41
C GLY A 32 11.11 -3.24 -17.26
N GLN A 33 11.17 -2.19 -18.07
CA GLN A 33 10.10 -1.21 -18.16
C GLN A 33 8.83 -1.87 -18.71
N PRO A 34 7.63 -1.45 -18.26
CA PRO A 34 6.36 -1.93 -18.80
C PRO A 34 6.32 -1.84 -20.33
N ASP A 35 5.71 -2.82 -20.97
CA ASP A 35 5.54 -2.92 -22.43
C ASP A 35 6.84 -2.95 -23.25
N THR A 36 7.99 -3.21 -22.62
CA THR A 36 9.29 -3.33 -23.30
C THR A 36 9.91 -4.71 -23.13
N ASP A 37 10.85 -5.06 -24.04
CA ASP A 37 11.64 -6.29 -23.92
C ASP A 37 12.75 -6.13 -22.85
N PRO A 38 12.67 -6.84 -21.71
CA PRO A 38 13.62 -6.70 -20.61
C PRO A 38 14.96 -7.41 -20.87
N THR A 39 15.11 -8.14 -21.98
CA THR A 39 16.41 -8.73 -22.36
C THR A 39 17.40 -7.68 -22.87
N ILE A 40 16.90 -6.52 -23.30
CA ILE A 40 17.68 -5.37 -23.71
C ILE A 40 18.11 -4.60 -22.45
N PRO A 41 19.41 -4.40 -22.19
CA PRO A 41 19.89 -3.74 -20.96
C PRO A 41 19.33 -2.33 -20.73
N GLU A 42 19.05 -1.60 -21.81
CA GLU A 42 18.48 -0.24 -21.76
C GLU A 42 17.06 -0.22 -21.21
N ASN A 43 16.32 -1.31 -21.39
CA ASN A 43 14.96 -1.47 -20.88
C ASN A 43 14.92 -2.03 -19.47
N GLN A 44 16.07 -2.48 -18.91
CA GLN A 44 16.11 -3.07 -17.59
C GLN A 44 15.94 -2.03 -16.49
N ILE A 45 15.18 -2.40 -15.47
CA ILE A 45 15.01 -1.57 -14.27
C ILE A 45 15.74 -2.18 -13.08
N PRO A 46 16.06 -1.40 -12.04
CA PRO A 46 16.67 -1.92 -10.81
C PRO A 46 15.78 -2.97 -10.13
N VAL A 47 16.39 -4.09 -9.74
CA VAL A 47 15.77 -5.15 -8.93
C VAL A 47 16.45 -5.16 -7.58
N TYR A 48 15.66 -5.28 -6.51
CA TYR A 48 16.14 -5.30 -5.14
C TYR A 48 15.81 -6.64 -4.48
N VAL A 49 16.73 -7.13 -3.66
CA VAL A 49 16.49 -8.24 -2.75
C VAL A 49 16.15 -7.67 -1.38
N VAL A 50 15.08 -8.17 -0.76
CA VAL A 50 14.69 -7.83 0.60
C VAL A 50 15.27 -8.87 1.56
N ASN A 51 16.10 -8.40 2.49
CA ASN A 51 16.66 -9.20 3.56
C ASN A 51 15.62 -9.45 4.67
N GLU A 52 15.95 -10.35 5.59
CA GLU A 52 15.08 -10.69 6.74
C GLU A 52 14.86 -9.50 7.68
N ASP A 53 15.81 -8.56 7.74
CA ASP A 53 15.71 -7.31 8.50
C ASP A 53 14.87 -6.23 7.78
N GLY A 54 14.41 -6.51 6.55
CA GLY A 54 13.65 -5.60 5.71
C GLY A 54 14.52 -4.62 4.89
N SER A 55 15.85 -4.70 4.98
CA SER A 55 16.74 -3.89 4.14
C SER A 55 16.70 -4.34 2.68
N GLU A 56 16.83 -3.39 1.76
CA GLU A 56 16.83 -3.64 0.32
C GLU A 56 18.25 -3.50 -0.26
N VAL A 57 18.69 -4.52 -0.98
CA VAL A 57 19.97 -4.51 -1.69
C VAL A 57 19.72 -4.62 -3.19
N GLN A 58 20.21 -3.65 -3.96
CA GLN A 58 20.12 -3.70 -5.42
C GLN A 58 21.04 -4.81 -5.97
N ILE A 59 20.53 -5.56 -6.93
CA ILE A 59 21.26 -6.66 -7.57
C ILE A 59 21.33 -6.49 -9.09
N SER A 60 22.27 -7.20 -9.71
CA SER A 60 22.39 -7.30 -11.17
C SER A 60 21.42 -8.33 -11.75
N GLN A 61 20.93 -8.05 -12.95
CA GLN A 61 20.14 -8.98 -13.74
C GLN A 61 21.03 -9.81 -14.68
N PRO A 62 20.59 -11.00 -15.14
CA PRO A 62 19.32 -11.67 -14.83
C PRO A 62 19.29 -12.32 -13.45
N VAL A 63 18.09 -12.48 -12.89
CA VAL A 63 17.87 -13.28 -11.67
C VAL A 63 17.84 -14.76 -12.04
N VAL A 64 18.62 -15.58 -11.32
CA VAL A 64 18.78 -17.01 -11.61
C VAL A 64 17.71 -17.83 -10.88
N ILE A 65 17.23 -18.89 -11.54
CA ILE A 65 16.28 -19.85 -10.97
C ILE A 65 17.03 -21.13 -10.57
N ASN A 66 16.85 -21.60 -9.34
CA ASN A 66 17.46 -22.85 -8.86
C ASN A 66 16.74 -24.12 -9.38
N ALA A 67 17.24 -25.30 -9.00
CA ALA A 67 16.64 -26.57 -9.42
C ALA A 67 15.19 -26.79 -8.95
N GLY A 68 14.78 -26.13 -7.86
CA GLY A 68 13.41 -26.16 -7.34
C GLY A 68 12.45 -25.22 -8.05
N GLY A 69 12.92 -24.39 -8.98
CA GLY A 69 12.11 -23.39 -9.67
C GLY A 69 11.99 -22.06 -8.92
N PHE A 70 12.77 -21.84 -7.86
CA PHE A 70 12.72 -20.59 -7.09
C PHE A 70 13.78 -19.60 -7.56
N PRO A 71 13.46 -18.29 -7.62
CA PRO A 71 14.46 -17.25 -7.85
C PRO A 71 15.43 -17.21 -6.67
N VAL A 72 16.72 -17.11 -6.96
CA VAL A 72 17.78 -17.14 -5.94
C VAL A 72 18.77 -16.01 -6.12
N TYR A 73 19.30 -15.54 -5.00
CA TYR A 73 20.44 -14.63 -4.93
C TYR A 73 21.49 -15.25 -4.02
N ASN A 74 22.74 -15.34 -4.50
CA ASN A 74 23.84 -16.03 -3.81
C ASN A 74 23.50 -17.47 -3.34
N GLY A 75 22.69 -18.19 -4.13
CA GLY A 75 22.25 -19.55 -3.84
C GLY A 75 21.08 -19.68 -2.84
N GLN A 76 20.63 -18.58 -2.24
CA GLN A 76 19.52 -18.56 -1.30
C GLN A 76 18.23 -18.09 -1.98
N ILE A 77 17.09 -18.66 -1.57
CA ILE A 77 15.77 -18.20 -2.01
C ILE A 77 15.47 -16.90 -1.27
N MET A 78 15.30 -15.81 -2.02
CA MET A 78 15.10 -14.47 -1.47
C MET A 78 13.84 -13.83 -2.05
N LYS A 79 13.37 -12.77 -1.40
CA LYS A 79 12.27 -11.93 -1.91
C LYS A 79 12.85 -10.85 -2.83
N PHE A 80 12.36 -10.80 -4.07
CA PHE A 80 12.74 -9.79 -5.06
C PHE A 80 11.63 -8.76 -5.20
N VAL A 81 11.98 -7.48 -5.22
CA VAL A 81 11.03 -6.37 -5.34
C VAL A 81 11.54 -5.34 -6.35
N THR A 82 10.59 -4.64 -6.97
CA THR A 82 10.80 -3.45 -7.79
C THR A 82 10.03 -2.29 -7.17
N LYS A 83 10.44 -1.05 -7.47
CA LYS A 83 9.80 0.17 -6.94
C LYS A 83 8.71 0.74 -7.85
N GLN A 84 8.50 0.11 -8.99
CA GLN A 84 7.54 0.49 -10.02
C GLN A 84 7.00 -0.77 -10.71
N ASN A 85 5.96 -0.60 -11.52
CA ASN A 85 5.49 -1.66 -12.42
C ASN A 85 6.58 -2.05 -13.43
N PHE A 86 6.49 -3.27 -13.92
CA PHE A 86 7.56 -3.87 -14.70
C PHE A 86 7.07 -4.89 -15.71
N SER A 87 7.83 -5.07 -16.80
CA SER A 87 7.72 -6.23 -17.66
C SER A 87 8.60 -7.36 -17.12
N MET A 88 8.20 -8.61 -17.35
CA MET A 88 8.98 -9.78 -16.93
C MET A 88 9.08 -10.80 -18.05
N ALA A 89 10.29 -11.26 -18.33
CA ALA A 89 10.55 -12.37 -19.23
C ALA A 89 11.30 -13.49 -18.52
N VAL A 90 10.82 -14.73 -18.67
CA VAL A 90 11.42 -15.91 -18.07
C VAL A 90 11.92 -16.84 -19.16
N TYR A 91 13.22 -17.13 -19.14
CA TYR A 91 13.90 -18.04 -20.05
C TYR A 91 14.38 -19.28 -19.30
N ASP A 92 14.40 -20.42 -19.97
CA ASP A 92 15.01 -21.63 -19.44
C ASP A 92 16.54 -21.65 -19.64
N ALA A 93 17.18 -22.73 -19.18
CA ALA A 93 18.62 -22.93 -19.33
C ALA A 93 19.09 -23.02 -20.80
N HIS A 94 18.18 -23.33 -21.73
CA HIS A 94 18.45 -23.42 -23.16
C HIS A 94 18.20 -22.10 -23.90
N GLY A 95 17.84 -21.02 -23.18
CA GLY A 95 17.53 -19.73 -23.78
C GLY A 95 16.17 -19.71 -24.49
N VAL A 96 15.28 -20.68 -24.22
CA VAL A 96 13.93 -20.69 -24.76
C VAL A 96 13.00 -19.94 -23.80
N GLN A 97 12.24 -18.99 -24.34
CA GLN A 97 11.27 -18.23 -23.59
C GLN A 97 10.14 -19.14 -23.09
N GLN A 98 9.95 -19.16 -21.77
CA GLN A 98 8.87 -19.87 -21.11
C GLN A 98 7.69 -18.94 -20.85
N PHE A 99 7.95 -17.73 -20.35
CA PHE A 99 6.91 -16.75 -20.08
C PHE A 99 7.33 -15.33 -20.46
N TYR A 100 6.32 -14.52 -20.74
CA TYR A 100 6.43 -13.08 -20.90
C TYR A 100 5.18 -12.42 -20.35
N TRP A 101 5.39 -11.38 -19.55
CA TRP A 101 4.35 -10.49 -19.08
C TRP A 101 4.74 -9.06 -19.43
N PRO A 102 3.92 -8.35 -20.24
CA PRO A 102 4.27 -7.01 -20.71
C PRO A 102 4.17 -5.96 -19.59
N ASP A 103 3.20 -6.07 -18.69
CA ASP A 103 3.07 -5.19 -17.52
C ASP A 103 2.54 -5.98 -16.32
N ILE A 104 3.27 -5.93 -15.22
CA ILE A 104 2.90 -6.47 -13.92
C ILE A 104 2.81 -5.31 -12.93
N SER A 105 1.57 -4.93 -12.61
CA SER A 105 1.24 -3.90 -11.63
C SER A 105 0.80 -4.49 -10.29
N GLN A 106 1.30 -5.69 -9.93
CA GLN A 106 0.93 -6.33 -8.67
C GLN A 106 1.59 -5.59 -7.50
N LEU A 107 0.77 -4.88 -6.73
CA LEU A 107 1.20 -4.22 -5.50
C LEU A 107 1.49 -5.28 -4.43
N ASP A 108 2.65 -5.18 -3.79
CA ASP A 108 3.01 -6.04 -2.66
C ASP A 108 1.96 -5.88 -1.54
N PRO A 109 1.32 -6.95 -1.05
CA PRO A 109 0.33 -6.86 0.02
C PRO A 109 0.85 -6.15 1.27
N SER A 110 2.14 -6.26 1.57
CA SER A 110 2.75 -5.59 2.73
C SER A 110 2.79 -4.06 2.58
N VAL A 111 2.95 -3.57 1.35
CA VAL A 111 2.86 -2.13 1.04
C VAL A 111 1.42 -1.68 1.15
N ALA A 112 0.49 -2.42 0.54
CA ALA A 112 -0.94 -2.11 0.60
C ALA A 112 -1.46 -2.05 2.05
N ILE A 113 -1.02 -2.96 2.92
CA ILE A 113 -1.41 -2.97 4.34
C ILE A 113 -0.88 -1.74 5.08
N LYS A 114 0.38 -1.33 4.84
CA LYS A 114 0.94 -0.11 5.45
C LYS A 114 0.14 1.13 5.07
N GLU A 115 -0.18 1.29 3.79
CA GLU A 115 -1.00 2.41 3.33
C GLU A 115 -2.39 2.41 3.97
N ILE A 116 -3.01 1.24 4.11
CA ILE A 116 -4.32 1.12 4.79
C ILE A 116 -4.22 1.51 6.27
N ASP A 117 -3.17 1.11 6.98
CA ASP A 117 -2.99 1.46 8.39
C ASP A 117 -2.74 2.96 8.58
N GLU A 118 -1.96 3.58 7.69
CA GLU A 118 -1.77 5.04 7.66
C GLU A 118 -3.09 5.77 7.38
N LEU A 119 -3.89 5.30 6.41
CA LEU A 119 -5.22 5.86 6.13
C LEU A 119 -6.15 5.77 7.34
N ARG A 120 -6.17 4.62 8.05
CA ARG A 120 -6.96 4.45 9.27
C ARG A 120 -6.53 5.41 10.38
N SER A 121 -5.22 5.59 10.55
CA SER A 121 -4.67 6.55 11.52
C SER A 121 -5.10 7.98 11.20
N ASN A 122 -5.01 8.38 9.93
CA ASN A 122 -5.40 9.72 9.46
C ASN A 122 -6.91 9.98 9.61
N LEU A 123 -7.76 9.00 9.31
CA LEU A 123 -9.21 9.10 9.51
C LEU A 123 -9.61 9.17 11.00
N GLY A 124 -8.83 8.54 11.88
CA GLY A 124 -9.03 8.59 13.34
C GLY A 124 -8.51 9.88 14.00
N SER A 125 -7.78 10.72 13.27
CA SER A 125 -7.27 12.00 13.77
C SER A 125 -8.37 13.06 13.86
N SER A 126 -8.16 14.10 14.68
CA SER A 126 -9.08 15.23 14.80
C SER A 126 -9.28 15.99 13.47
N GLU A 127 -8.32 15.90 12.55
CA GLU A 127 -8.42 16.51 11.21
C GLU A 127 -9.24 15.63 10.24
N GLY A 128 -9.15 14.29 10.36
CA GLY A 128 -9.93 13.35 9.54
C GLY A 128 -11.44 13.38 9.85
N LEU A 129 -11.82 13.63 11.10
CA LEU A 129 -13.22 13.78 11.53
C LEU A 129 -13.92 15.02 10.94
N GLY A 130 -13.15 16.03 10.50
CA GLY A 130 -13.69 17.24 9.87
C GLY A 130 -14.26 17.01 8.46
N LEU A 131 -13.81 15.96 7.76
CA LEU A 131 -14.25 15.66 6.38
C LEU A 131 -15.48 14.74 6.33
N VAL A 132 -15.71 13.94 7.37
CA VAL A 132 -16.84 12.98 7.43
C VAL A 132 -18.09 13.62 8.05
N TRP A 133 -17.94 14.66 8.87
CA TRP A 133 -19.06 15.27 9.62
C TRP A 133 -19.81 16.40 8.87
N ALA A 134 -19.41 16.79 7.65
CA ALA A 134 -20.10 17.85 6.92
C ALA A 134 -21.43 17.42 6.26
N VAL A 135 -21.89 16.17 6.45
CA VAL A 135 -23.15 15.65 5.89
C VAL A 135 -24.04 15.09 7.00
N LEU A 136 -24.51 15.94 7.90
CA LEU A 136 -25.79 15.76 8.59
C LEU A 136 -26.48 17.13 8.68
N GLU A 137 -27.46 17.31 7.81
CA GLU A 137 -28.26 18.53 7.65
C GLU A 137 -29.22 18.80 8.84
N PRO A 138 -29.73 20.05 8.95
CA PRO A 138 -30.13 20.67 10.21
C PRO A 138 -31.55 20.30 10.61
N GLY A 139 -31.75 19.89 11.87
CA GLY A 139 -33.11 19.64 12.33
C GLY A 139 -33.27 18.96 13.68
N ARG A 140 -32.54 19.38 14.71
CA ARG A 140 -32.98 19.22 16.12
C ARG A 140 -32.18 20.12 17.05
N THR A 141 -32.78 21.25 17.39
CA THR A 141 -32.73 21.85 18.73
C THR A 141 -33.12 20.76 19.73
N GLU A 142 -32.44 20.45 20.82
CA GLU A 142 -31.68 21.22 21.81
C GLU A 142 -30.63 20.24 22.42
N GLU A 143 -29.56 20.75 23.03
CA GLU A 143 -28.41 20.01 23.63
C GLU A 143 -27.23 19.67 22.70
N CYS A 144 -26.47 20.69 22.33
CA CYS A 144 -25.07 20.52 21.91
C CYS A 144 -24.19 20.42 23.16
N ARG A 145 -23.98 19.20 23.69
CA ARG A 145 -22.98 18.93 24.73
C ARG A 145 -21.77 18.24 24.10
N ILE A 146 -20.86 19.02 23.52
CA ILE A 146 -19.48 18.59 23.28
C ILE A 146 -18.62 19.32 24.31
N SER A 147 -18.35 18.67 25.44
CA SER A 147 -17.33 19.12 26.38
C SER A 147 -15.96 18.66 25.88
N VAL A 148 -15.30 19.48 25.06
CA VAL A 148 -13.85 19.42 24.83
C VAL A 148 -13.20 20.54 25.66
N PHE A 149 -12.32 20.16 26.58
CA PHE A 149 -11.61 21.08 27.47
C PHE A 149 -10.25 21.47 26.86
N ARG A 150 -9.94 22.78 26.91
CA ARG A 150 -8.67 23.50 26.57
C ARG A 150 -8.35 23.64 25.07
N SER A 151 -8.02 24.80 24.50
CA SER A 151 -7.68 26.13 25.03
C SER A 151 -8.00 27.24 24.01
N THR A 152 -8.23 28.45 24.56
CA THR A 152 -8.10 29.80 23.97
C THR A 152 -9.08 30.27 22.87
N ASN A 153 -10.05 31.09 23.32
CA ASN A 153 -10.71 32.23 22.66
C ASN A 153 -11.78 31.91 21.59
N PHE A 154 -13.02 32.40 21.58
CA PHE A 154 -13.85 33.25 22.44
C PHE A 154 -15.28 33.16 21.85
N CYS A 155 -16.28 32.57 22.51
CA CYS A 155 -17.69 32.66 22.07
C CYS A 155 -18.32 33.92 22.70
N ARG A 156 -19.12 34.73 21.98
CA ARG A 156 -20.07 35.67 22.63
C ARG A 156 -21.08 36.34 21.67
N GLY A 157 -22.05 35.56 21.21
CA GLY A 157 -23.37 36.07 20.82
C GLY A 157 -24.42 35.18 21.47
N ALA A 158 -25.35 35.73 22.25
CA ALA A 158 -26.45 34.98 22.83
C ALA A 158 -27.77 35.51 22.29
N TYR A 159 -28.59 34.63 21.76
CA TYR A 159 -29.97 34.94 21.41
C TYR A 159 -30.84 34.77 22.65
N TYR A 160 -31.71 35.74 22.93
CA TYR A 160 -32.74 35.58 23.97
C TYR A 160 -34.11 35.92 23.41
N ARG A 161 -35.13 35.23 23.94
CA ARG A 161 -36.52 35.37 23.52
C ARG A 161 -37.20 36.43 24.37
N HIS A 162 -37.67 37.51 23.75
CA HIS A 162 -38.53 38.50 24.40
C HIS A 162 -39.89 38.51 23.71
N GLY A 163 -40.83 37.74 24.26
CA GLY A 163 -42.13 37.47 23.62
C GLY A 163 -41.98 36.58 22.37
N ALA A 164 -42.67 36.92 21.29
CA ALA A 164 -42.73 36.12 20.05
C ALA A 164 -41.60 36.44 19.04
N ARG A 165 -40.60 37.26 19.40
CA ARG A 165 -39.49 37.64 18.51
C ARG A 165 -38.13 37.31 19.12
N TRP A 166 -37.23 36.76 18.31
CA TRP A 166 -35.83 36.53 18.66
C TRP A 166 -35.03 37.82 18.49
N ARG A 167 -34.19 38.13 19.48
CA ARG A 167 -33.25 39.26 19.43
C ARG A 167 -31.82 38.75 19.59
N TYR A 168 -30.91 39.33 18.83
CA TYR A 168 -29.47 39.10 18.94
C TYR A 168 -28.85 40.19 19.80
N PHE A 169 -28.00 39.82 20.76
CA PHE A 169 -27.24 40.77 21.58
C PHE A 169 -25.75 40.40 21.54
N LEU A 170 -24.91 41.36 21.15
CA LEU A 170 -23.45 41.25 21.24
C LEU A 170 -23.02 41.66 22.65
N LEU A 171 -22.39 40.74 23.38
CA LEU A 171 -21.79 41.02 24.68
C LEU A 171 -20.43 41.69 24.47
N SER A 172 -20.41 43.02 24.38
CA SER A 172 -19.17 43.80 24.41
C SER A 172 -18.59 43.79 25.81
N PHE A 173 -17.42 43.18 26.00
CA PHE A 173 -16.57 43.46 27.16
C PHE A 173 -15.35 44.24 26.65
N ALA A 174 -15.13 45.41 27.26
CA ALA A 174 -13.89 46.15 27.11
C ALA A 174 -12.73 45.30 27.68
N TYR A 175 -11.58 45.38 27.01
CA TYR A 175 -10.37 44.57 27.19
C TYR A 175 -9.93 44.42 28.65
#